data_AF-A0A222T4E0-F1
#
_entry.id   AF-A0A222T4E0-F1
#
_cell.length_a   1.000
_cell.length_b   1.000
_cell.length_c   1.000
_cell.angle_alpha   90.00
_cell.angle_beta   90.00
_cell.angle_gamma   90.00
#
_symmetry.space_group_name_H-M   'P 1'
#
loop_
_entity.id
_entity.type
_entity.pdbx_description
1 polymer ?
#
loop_
_entity_poly.entity_id
_entity_poly.type
_entity_poly.pdbx_seq_one_letter_code
_entity_poly.pdbx_strand_id
1 'polypeptide(L)'
;MRVNITVNGRPYEADDVWEGESLLYVLRERMGLPGSKNACEQGECGSCTVRLDGVPVCACLVAAGQAEGREVVTVEGLADHARQRSAAHAAGAVRPGEPGAGPSGEPGTGRSGVSEAVRPGAPGTGRTGEPEVRPAEPEAIRSGEPGAGHPGEPEAVRPRPPEPSRPEPSRPGQVAPLAPVQQAFIDAGAVQCGFCTPGLLVAADELLERTPDPSDADIREALSGNLCRCTGYEKILDAVRLAAARTGKAV
;
A
#
# COMPACT_ATOMS: atom_id res chain seq x y z
N MET A 1 2.82 -22.37 -3.11
CA MET A 1 1.51 -22.50 -2.44
C MET A 1 0.35 -22.09 -3.34
N ARG A 2 -0.89 -22.41 -2.93
CA ARG A 2 -2.10 -21.72 -3.39
C ARG A 2 -2.38 -20.55 -2.44
N VAL A 3 -2.70 -19.38 -2.97
CA VAL A 3 -3.18 -18.23 -2.19
C VAL A 3 -4.66 -17.99 -2.49
N ASN A 4 -5.48 -17.90 -1.44
CA ASN A 4 -6.88 -17.50 -1.51
C ASN A 4 -7.02 -16.10 -0.93
N ILE A 5 -7.63 -15.16 -1.65
CA ILE A 5 -7.75 -13.77 -1.22
C ILE A 5 -9.05 -13.17 -1.73
N THR A 6 -9.69 -12.29 -0.96
CA THR A 6 -10.84 -11.53 -1.46
C THR A 6 -10.33 -10.19 -1.98
N VAL A 7 -10.43 -9.94 -3.29
CA VAL A 7 -10.01 -8.67 -3.90
C VAL A 7 -11.22 -7.93 -4.46
N ASN A 8 -11.40 -6.68 -4.03
CA ASN A 8 -12.52 -5.84 -4.45
C ASN A 8 -13.89 -6.50 -4.23
N GLY A 9 -14.04 -7.19 -3.08
CA GLY A 9 -15.25 -7.93 -2.70
C GLY A 9 -15.48 -9.25 -3.46
N ARG A 10 -14.52 -9.70 -4.29
CA ARG A 10 -14.62 -10.94 -5.06
C ARG A 10 -13.55 -11.94 -4.61
N PRO A 11 -13.87 -13.23 -4.43
CA PRO A 11 -12.87 -14.24 -4.12
C PRO A 11 -11.97 -14.48 -5.34
N TYR A 12 -10.67 -14.60 -5.09
CA TYR A 12 -9.64 -14.98 -6.04
C TYR A 12 -8.82 -16.15 -5.47
N GLU A 13 -8.48 -17.07 -6.35
CA GLU A 13 -7.53 -18.15 -6.08
C GLU A 13 -6.35 -18.02 -7.06
N ALA A 14 -5.13 -18.10 -6.55
CA ALA A 14 -3.91 -18.14 -7.34
C ALA A 14 -3.08 -19.35 -6.96
N ASP A 15 -2.88 -20.26 -7.92
CA ASP A 15 -2.04 -21.44 -7.78
C ASP A 15 -0.57 -21.14 -8.11
N ASP A 16 0.32 -22.04 -7.67
CA ASP A 16 1.77 -22.00 -7.93
C ASP A 16 2.40 -20.64 -7.59
N VAL A 17 1.96 -20.04 -6.48
CA VAL A 17 2.48 -18.79 -5.92
C VAL A 17 3.68 -19.11 -5.02
N TRP A 18 4.79 -18.41 -5.19
CA TRP A 18 5.89 -18.48 -4.22
C TRP A 18 5.54 -17.66 -2.98
N GLU A 19 5.72 -18.20 -1.77
CA GLU A 19 5.27 -17.55 -0.52
C GLU A 19 5.83 -16.13 -0.37
N GLY A 20 7.08 -15.92 -0.81
CA GLY A 20 7.82 -14.66 -0.76
C GLY A 20 7.58 -13.72 -1.93
N GLU A 21 6.76 -14.10 -2.91
CA GLU A 21 6.33 -13.21 -3.99
C GLU A 21 5.55 -12.04 -3.39
N SER A 22 5.72 -10.82 -3.92
CA SER A 22 4.98 -9.68 -3.37
C SER A 22 3.49 -9.75 -3.73
N LEU A 23 2.63 -9.27 -2.83
CA LEU A 23 1.20 -9.10 -3.09
C LEU A 23 0.97 -8.22 -4.32
N LEU A 24 1.82 -7.21 -4.54
CA LEU A 24 1.79 -6.41 -5.75
C LEU A 24 1.93 -7.26 -7.03
N TYR A 25 2.89 -8.19 -7.05
CA TYR A 25 3.07 -9.07 -8.21
C TYR A 25 1.86 -9.99 -8.40
N VAL A 26 1.34 -10.58 -7.31
CA VAL A 26 0.14 -11.43 -7.37
C VAL A 26 -1.05 -10.67 -7.96
N LEU A 27 -1.34 -9.46 -7.46
CA LEU A 27 -2.46 -8.64 -7.94
C LEU A 27 -2.31 -8.31 -9.44
N ARG A 28 -1.12 -7.89 -9.86
CA ARG A 28 -0.90 -7.41 -11.22
C ARG A 28 -0.79 -8.54 -12.24
N GLU A 29 0.08 -9.50 -11.95
CA GLU A 29 0.56 -10.47 -12.93
C GLU A 29 -0.19 -11.80 -12.85
N ARG A 30 -0.78 -12.13 -11.69
CA ARG A 30 -1.61 -13.35 -11.55
C ARG A 30 -3.11 -13.06 -11.62
N MET A 31 -3.56 -11.93 -11.06
CA MET A 31 -4.99 -11.58 -11.00
C MET A 31 -5.41 -10.56 -12.07
N GLY A 32 -4.46 -9.99 -12.80
CA GLY A 32 -4.74 -9.05 -13.89
C GLY A 32 -5.31 -7.71 -13.42
N LEU A 33 -4.92 -7.25 -12.22
CA LEU A 33 -5.29 -5.97 -11.62
C LEU A 33 -4.08 -5.01 -11.63
N PRO A 34 -3.78 -4.37 -12.78
CA PRO A 34 -2.56 -3.59 -12.98
C PRO A 34 -2.62 -2.16 -12.40
N GLY A 35 -3.70 -1.81 -11.70
CA GLY A 35 -3.97 -0.49 -11.14
C GLY A 35 -2.85 -0.04 -10.20
N SER A 36 -2.56 -0.82 -9.17
CA SER A 36 -1.39 -0.61 -8.32
C SER A 36 -0.09 -0.75 -9.12
N LYS A 37 0.84 0.18 -8.92
CA LYS A 37 2.03 0.30 -9.78
C LYS A 37 3.29 -0.18 -9.11
N ASN A 38 4.09 -0.87 -9.91
CA ASN A 38 5.44 -1.26 -9.59
C ASN A 38 6.42 -0.16 -10.04
N ALA A 39 7.02 0.57 -9.09
CA ALA A 39 8.03 1.60 -9.36
C ALA A 39 9.33 1.40 -8.59
N CYS A 40 9.28 1.44 -7.24
CA CYS A 40 10.49 1.33 -6.42
C CYS A 40 10.72 -0.07 -5.85
N GLU A 41 9.65 -0.81 -5.54
CA GLU A 41 9.69 -2.10 -4.81
C GLU A 41 10.34 -2.04 -3.42
N GLN A 42 10.53 -0.85 -2.86
CA GLN A 42 11.13 -0.65 -1.54
C GLN A 42 10.15 -0.05 -0.52
N GLY A 43 8.88 0.13 -0.89
CA GLY A 43 7.85 0.75 -0.03
C GLY A 43 7.90 2.27 0.06
N GLU A 44 8.82 2.93 -0.64
CA GLU A 44 9.03 4.38 -0.53
C GLU A 44 8.02 5.22 -1.33
N CYS A 45 7.68 4.79 -2.56
CA CYS A 45 6.94 5.66 -3.48
C CYS A 45 5.40 5.63 -3.29
N GLY A 46 4.85 4.63 -2.60
CA GLY A 46 3.40 4.46 -2.40
C GLY A 46 2.56 4.15 -3.64
N SER A 47 3.10 4.11 -4.86
CA SER A 47 2.28 3.85 -6.06
C SER A 47 1.64 2.45 -6.07
N CYS A 48 2.12 1.55 -5.21
CA CYS A 48 1.59 0.21 -5.00
C CYS A 48 0.55 0.12 -3.88
N THR A 49 0.17 1.24 -3.25
CA THR A 49 -0.72 1.24 -2.09
C THR A 49 -2.08 0.62 -2.41
N VAL A 50 -2.47 -0.33 -1.57
CA VAL A 50 -3.78 -1.01 -1.54
C VAL A 50 -4.29 -0.99 -0.11
N ARG A 51 -5.57 -1.26 0.11
CA ARG A 51 -6.08 -1.54 1.47
C ARG A 51 -5.99 -3.03 1.72
N LEU A 52 -5.35 -3.45 2.80
CA LEU A 52 -5.33 -4.83 3.27
C LEU A 52 -6.07 -4.87 4.62
N ASP A 53 -7.21 -5.55 4.66
CA ASP A 53 -8.18 -5.51 5.76
C ASP A 53 -8.50 -4.07 6.21
N GLY A 54 -8.78 -3.21 5.23
CA GLY A 54 -9.13 -1.81 5.46
C GLY A 54 -7.95 -0.86 5.68
N VAL A 55 -6.74 -1.35 5.95
CA VAL A 55 -5.55 -0.52 6.24
C VAL A 55 -4.70 -0.29 4.98
N PRO A 56 -4.28 0.95 4.66
CA PRO A 56 -3.38 1.21 3.53
C PRO A 56 -2.00 0.58 3.77
N VAL A 57 -1.51 -0.21 2.82
CA VAL A 57 -0.19 -0.84 2.87
C VAL A 57 0.51 -0.77 1.52
N CYS A 58 1.84 -0.72 1.53
CA CYS A 58 2.66 -0.89 0.34
C CYS A 58 2.62 -2.36 -0.11
N ALA A 59 1.81 -2.69 -1.12
CA ALA A 59 1.64 -4.07 -1.59
C ALA A 59 2.96 -4.74 -2.05
N CYS A 60 3.97 -3.95 -2.42
CA CYS A 60 5.30 -4.49 -2.77
C CYS A 60 6.06 -5.08 -1.58
N LEU A 61 5.71 -4.69 -0.33
CA LEU A 61 6.35 -5.17 0.89
C LEU A 61 5.53 -6.23 1.64
N VAL A 62 4.33 -6.56 1.16
CA VAL A 62 3.52 -7.64 1.72
C VAL A 62 3.82 -8.90 0.94
N ALA A 63 4.26 -9.97 1.61
CA ALA A 63 4.45 -11.26 0.97
C ALA A 63 3.10 -11.91 0.66
N ALA A 64 3.00 -12.64 -0.44
CA ALA A 64 1.77 -13.29 -0.90
C ALA A 64 1.18 -14.22 0.16
N GLY A 65 2.03 -14.97 0.87
CA GLY A 65 1.60 -15.83 1.97
C GLY A 65 0.95 -15.07 3.14
N GLN A 66 1.27 -13.79 3.34
CA GLN A 66 0.65 -12.94 4.37
C GLN A 66 -0.73 -12.41 3.97
N ALA A 67 -1.13 -12.58 2.71
CA ALA A 67 -2.43 -12.16 2.18
C ALA A 67 -3.46 -13.31 2.16
N GLU A 68 -3.07 -14.52 2.55
CA GLU A 68 -3.96 -15.68 2.61
C GLU A 68 -5.19 -15.42 3.49
N GLY A 69 -6.37 -15.62 2.90
CA GLY A 69 -7.67 -15.44 3.54
C GLY A 69 -8.05 -13.98 3.82
N ARG A 70 -7.26 -13.00 3.39
CA ARG A 70 -7.45 -11.58 3.71
C ARG A 70 -8.26 -10.83 2.65
N GLU A 71 -8.70 -9.63 2.98
CA GLU A 71 -9.40 -8.75 2.06
C GLU A 71 -8.46 -7.66 1.53
N VAL A 72 -8.48 -7.46 0.21
CA VAL A 72 -7.73 -6.39 -0.47
C VAL A 72 -8.67 -5.52 -1.28
N VAL A 73 -8.51 -4.21 -1.15
CA VAL A 73 -9.15 -3.21 -2.03
C VAL A 73 -8.07 -2.51 -2.83
N THR A 74 -8.19 -2.57 -4.16
CA THR A 74 -7.34 -1.88 -5.12
C THR A 74 -8.07 -0.68 -5.73
N VAL A 75 -7.36 0.13 -6.51
CA VAL A 75 -7.96 1.30 -7.18
C VAL A 75 -9.11 0.90 -8.13
N GLU A 76 -9.06 -0.29 -8.72
CA GLU A 76 -10.09 -0.83 -9.61
C GLU A 76 -11.43 -1.04 -8.91
N GLY A 77 -11.41 -1.44 -7.63
CA GLY A 77 -12.62 -1.68 -6.84
C GLY A 77 -13.08 -0.49 -6.01
N LEU A 78 -12.35 0.63 -6.03
CA LEU A 78 -12.54 1.74 -5.09
C LEU A 78 -13.94 2.34 -5.15
N ALA A 79 -14.52 2.47 -6.35
CA ALA A 79 -15.87 2.98 -6.53
C ALA A 79 -16.93 2.07 -5.91
N ASP A 80 -16.80 0.76 -6.08
CA ASP A 80 -17.73 -0.23 -5.56
C ASP A 80 -17.61 -0.31 -4.04
N HIS A 81 -16.38 -0.28 -3.54
CA HIS A 81 -16.07 -0.25 -2.11
C HIS A 81 -16.70 0.98 -1.43
N ALA A 82 -16.51 2.20 -1.98
CA ALA A 82 -17.11 3.41 -1.43
C ALA A 82 -18.65 3.37 -1.36
N ARG A 83 -19.30 2.76 -2.37
CA ARG A 83 -20.76 2.58 -2.38
C ARG A 83 -21.23 1.58 -1.32
N GLN A 84 -20.54 0.45 -1.20
CA GLN A 84 -20.85 -0.57 -0.19
C GLN A 84 -20.72 0.01 1.23
N ARG A 85 -19.67 0.79 1.50
CA ARG A 85 -19.49 1.49 2.77
C ARG A 85 -20.61 2.49 3.06
N SER A 86 -20.99 3.30 2.07
CA SER A 86 -22.07 4.28 2.22
C SER A 86 -23.41 3.60 2.54
N ALA A 87 -23.70 2.48 1.86
CA ALA A 87 -24.88 1.67 2.14
C ALA A 87 -24.85 1.03 3.54
N ALA A 88 -23.70 0.52 3.97
CA ALA A 88 -23.52 -0.05 5.31
C ALA A 88 -23.71 1.01 6.42
N HIS A 89 -23.21 2.23 6.19
CA HIS A 89 -23.40 3.34 7.13
C HIS A 89 -24.88 3.76 7.23
N ALA A 90 -25.58 3.83 6.09
CA ALA A 90 -27.01 4.09 6.06
C ALA A 90 -27.84 2.98 6.75
N ALA A 91 -27.36 1.73 6.72
CA ALA A 91 -27.98 0.58 7.38
C ALA A 91 -27.61 0.43 8.87
N GLY A 92 -26.77 1.31 9.43
CA GLY A 92 -26.42 1.29 10.85
C GLY A 92 -25.47 0.16 11.27
N ALA A 93 -24.70 -0.43 10.34
CA ALA A 93 -23.73 -1.47 10.68
C ALA A 93 -22.50 -0.87 11.39
N VAL A 94 -22.16 -1.40 12.58
CA VAL A 94 -20.94 -1.05 13.34
C VAL A 94 -19.71 -1.71 12.69
N ARG A 95 -18.59 -0.98 12.71
CA ARG A 95 -17.34 -1.31 12.01
C ARG A 95 -16.67 -2.58 12.56
N PRO A 96 -16.18 -3.50 11.72
CA PRO A 96 -15.21 -4.51 12.16
C PRO A 96 -13.87 -3.82 12.46
N GLY A 97 -13.44 -3.81 13.73
CA GLY A 97 -12.08 -3.35 14.10
C GLY A 97 -11.99 -2.17 15.09
N GLU A 98 -13.10 -1.67 15.65
CA GLU A 98 -13.00 -0.75 16.79
C GLU A 98 -12.58 -1.51 18.06
N PRO A 99 -11.45 -1.18 18.71
CA PRO A 99 -11.22 -1.62 20.08
C PRO A 99 -12.27 -0.94 20.95
N GLY A 100 -13.16 -1.74 21.54
CA GLY A 100 -14.26 -1.25 22.36
C GLY A 100 -13.77 -0.26 23.40
N ALA A 101 -14.38 0.93 23.40
CA ALA A 101 -14.23 1.90 24.48
C ALA A 101 -14.69 1.26 25.79
N GLY A 102 -13.74 0.80 26.59
CA GLY A 102 -13.99 0.38 27.97
C GLY A 102 -14.50 1.57 28.80
N PRO A 103 -15.30 1.32 29.84
CA PRO A 103 -15.90 2.40 30.63
C PRO A 103 -14.81 3.23 31.30
N SER A 104 -14.95 4.55 31.17
CA SER A 104 -14.14 5.57 31.83
C SER A 104 -14.15 5.39 33.35
N GLY A 105 -13.03 4.92 33.90
CA GLY A 105 -12.73 4.94 35.34
C GLY A 105 -11.83 6.14 35.67
N GLU A 106 -12.18 6.85 36.73
CA GLU A 106 -11.59 8.10 37.23
C GLU A 106 -10.09 8.01 37.64
N PRO A 107 -9.38 9.16 37.75
CA PRO A 107 -7.92 9.19 37.87
C PRO A 107 -7.44 8.97 39.31
N GLY A 108 -6.67 7.89 39.51
CA GLY A 108 -5.95 7.62 40.75
C GLY A 108 -4.56 8.26 40.77
N THR A 109 -4.32 9.10 41.78
CA THR A 109 -3.03 9.71 42.11
C THR A 109 -1.97 8.66 42.49
N GLY A 110 -0.78 8.70 41.89
CA GLY A 110 0.34 7.84 42.29
C GLY A 110 1.66 8.24 41.63
N ARG A 111 2.68 8.45 42.45
CA ARG A 111 3.94 9.16 42.18
C ARG A 111 4.98 8.39 41.33
N SER A 112 5.71 9.18 40.54
CA SER A 112 7.16 9.17 40.24
C SER A 112 7.90 7.84 40.02
N GLY A 113 8.30 7.62 38.76
CA GLY A 113 9.44 6.78 38.38
C GLY A 113 9.97 7.29 37.04
N VAL A 114 10.83 8.30 37.08
CA VAL A 114 11.48 8.84 35.88
C VAL A 114 12.62 7.89 35.51
N SER A 115 12.47 7.11 34.44
CA SER A 115 13.60 6.36 33.88
C SER A 115 14.46 7.27 33.03
N GLU A 116 15.74 7.27 33.39
CA GLU A 116 16.84 8.10 32.93
C GLU A 116 17.01 8.13 31.41
N ALA A 117 17.04 9.35 30.88
CA ALA A 117 17.56 9.65 29.56
C ALA A 117 19.07 9.40 29.54
N VAL A 118 19.52 8.54 28.62
CA VAL A 118 20.95 8.36 28.31
C VAL A 118 21.48 9.65 27.70
N ARG A 119 22.41 10.31 28.41
CA ARG A 119 23.09 11.52 27.95
C ARG A 119 24.21 11.18 26.96
N PRO A 120 24.42 11.96 25.88
CA PRO A 120 25.61 11.86 25.07
C PRO A 120 26.81 12.53 25.78
N GLY A 121 27.96 11.84 25.79
CA GLY A 121 29.22 12.35 26.34
C GLY A 121 29.88 13.40 25.43
N ALA A 122 30.52 14.39 26.05
CA ALA A 122 31.26 15.49 25.44
C ALA A 122 32.62 15.05 24.83
N PRO A 123 33.24 15.85 23.94
CA PRO A 123 34.33 15.40 23.06
C PRO A 123 35.70 15.41 23.74
N GLY A 124 36.48 14.35 23.53
CA GLY A 124 37.89 14.26 23.92
C GLY A 124 38.80 14.79 22.81
N THR A 125 39.66 15.73 23.16
CA THR A 125 40.75 16.27 22.33
C THR A 125 41.87 15.23 22.18
N GLY A 126 42.24 14.87 20.95
CA GLY A 126 43.36 13.96 20.70
C GLY A 126 43.83 13.93 19.25
N ARG A 127 44.90 14.71 18.99
CA ARG A 127 45.92 14.62 17.92
C ARG A 127 45.57 14.08 16.52
N THR A 128 45.79 14.95 15.55
CA THR A 128 45.94 14.72 14.11
C THR A 128 46.98 13.65 13.77
N GLY A 129 46.54 12.65 13.00
CA GLY A 129 47.38 11.76 12.20
C GLY A 129 46.50 11.13 11.13
N GLU A 130 46.57 11.62 9.90
CA GLU A 130 45.90 11.01 8.74
C GLU A 130 46.50 9.62 8.49
N PRO A 131 45.70 8.54 8.41
CA PRO A 131 46.19 7.28 7.88
C PRO A 131 46.15 7.32 6.36
N GLU A 132 47.33 7.21 5.76
CA GLU A 132 47.56 7.05 4.32
C GLU A 132 46.83 5.79 3.82
N VAL A 133 45.81 5.98 2.99
CA VAL A 133 45.08 4.88 2.34
C VAL A 133 45.94 4.35 1.20
N ARG A 134 46.56 3.18 1.40
CA ARG A 134 47.22 2.43 0.32
C ARG A 134 46.14 1.82 -0.60
N PRO A 135 46.24 1.97 -1.93
CA PRO A 135 45.32 1.32 -2.84
C PRO A 135 45.45 -0.20 -2.74
N ALA A 136 44.32 -0.90 -2.67
CA ALA A 136 44.26 -2.35 -2.72
C ALA A 136 44.67 -2.83 -4.13
N GLU A 137 45.62 -3.76 -4.20
CA GLU A 137 45.96 -4.46 -5.44
C GLU A 137 44.83 -5.41 -5.84
N PRO A 138 44.55 -5.60 -7.15
CA PRO A 138 43.47 -6.47 -7.59
C PRO A 138 43.80 -7.93 -7.31
N GLU A 139 43.01 -8.58 -6.44
CA GLU A 139 43.10 -10.02 -6.23
C GLU A 139 42.69 -10.77 -7.51
N ALA A 140 43.60 -11.61 -7.99
CA ALA A 140 43.39 -12.47 -9.14
C ALA A 140 42.24 -13.45 -8.85
N ILE A 141 41.21 -13.39 -9.70
CA ILE A 141 40.09 -14.33 -9.74
C ILE A 141 40.67 -15.73 -9.99
N ARG A 142 40.68 -16.59 -8.97
CA ARG A 142 40.97 -18.01 -9.15
C ARG A 142 39.83 -18.63 -9.94
N SER A 143 40.11 -19.06 -11.16
CA SER A 143 39.22 -19.89 -11.97
C SER A 143 38.91 -21.17 -11.19
N GLY A 144 37.73 -21.23 -10.57
CA GLY A 144 37.20 -22.45 -9.99
C GLY A 144 36.86 -23.44 -11.10
N GLU A 145 37.35 -24.67 -10.96
CA GLU A 145 36.98 -25.78 -11.83
C GLU A 145 35.46 -26.03 -11.75
N PRO A 146 34.77 -26.33 -12.86
CA PRO A 146 33.33 -26.58 -12.83
C PRO A 146 33.05 -27.87 -12.07
N GLY A 147 32.44 -27.74 -10.91
CA GLY A 147 31.90 -28.86 -10.14
C GLY A 147 30.85 -29.60 -10.97
N ALA A 148 30.98 -30.93 -11.02
CA ALA A 148 30.02 -31.81 -11.67
C ALA A 148 28.65 -31.67 -10.99
N GLY A 149 27.73 -30.95 -11.64
CA GLY A 149 26.33 -30.89 -11.25
C GLY A 149 25.68 -32.26 -11.40
N HIS A 150 25.00 -32.72 -10.35
CA HIS A 150 24.05 -33.83 -10.47
C HIS A 150 23.00 -33.47 -11.54
N PRO A 151 22.69 -34.36 -12.50
CA PRO A 151 21.56 -34.16 -13.37
C PRO A 151 20.28 -34.29 -12.52
N GLY A 152 19.70 -33.15 -12.13
CA GLY A 152 18.33 -33.11 -11.64
C GLY A 152 17.40 -33.52 -12.78
N GLU A 153 16.52 -34.47 -12.51
CA GLU A 153 15.45 -34.84 -13.43
C GLU A 153 14.65 -33.58 -13.85
N PRO A 154 14.16 -33.48 -15.09
CA PRO A 154 13.35 -32.35 -15.50
C PRO A 154 12.08 -32.32 -14.66
N GLU A 155 11.97 -31.32 -13.78
CA GLU A 155 10.77 -31.09 -12.99
C GLU A 155 9.60 -30.91 -13.98
N ALA A 156 8.63 -31.82 -13.90
CA ALA A 156 7.50 -31.83 -14.81
C ALA A 156 6.77 -30.49 -14.70
N VAL A 157 6.84 -29.70 -15.76
CA VAL A 157 6.09 -28.43 -15.89
C VAL A 157 4.61 -28.78 -15.78
N ARG A 158 4.03 -28.53 -14.61
CA ARG A 158 2.60 -28.72 -14.38
C ARG A 158 1.85 -27.80 -15.33
N PRO A 159 0.78 -28.27 -15.98
CA PRO A 159 -0.02 -27.43 -16.85
C PRO A 159 -0.55 -26.24 -16.05
N ARG A 160 -0.32 -25.03 -16.57
CA ARG A 160 -0.79 -23.78 -15.98
C ARG A 160 -2.31 -23.89 -15.79
N PRO A 161 -2.85 -23.66 -14.58
CA PRO A 161 -4.30 -23.63 -14.39
C PRO A 161 -4.93 -22.56 -15.29
N PRO A 162 -6.21 -22.72 -15.66
CA PRO A 162 -6.90 -21.74 -16.50
C PRO A 162 -6.81 -20.37 -15.85
N GLU A 163 -6.41 -19.36 -16.63
CA GLU A 163 -6.30 -17.98 -16.13
C GLU A 163 -7.62 -17.59 -15.47
N PRO A 164 -7.60 -17.02 -14.24
CA PRO A 164 -8.81 -16.48 -13.65
C PRO A 164 -9.42 -15.51 -14.65
N SER A 165 -10.72 -15.65 -14.92
CA SER A 165 -11.41 -14.86 -15.93
C SER A 165 -11.13 -13.39 -15.66
N ARG A 166 -10.29 -12.76 -16.51
CA ARG A 166 -10.01 -11.33 -16.40
C ARG A 166 -11.37 -10.61 -16.38
N PRO A 167 -11.56 -9.62 -15.48
CA PRO A 167 -12.78 -8.82 -15.51
C PRO A 167 -12.99 -8.34 -16.95
N GLU A 168 -14.19 -8.58 -17.50
CA GLU A 168 -14.49 -8.17 -18.87
C GLU A 168 -14.19 -6.66 -18.99
N PRO A 169 -13.48 -6.23 -20.04
CA PRO A 169 -13.24 -4.81 -20.24
C PRO A 169 -14.58 -4.09 -20.37
N SER A 170 -14.72 -2.96 -19.68
CA SER A 170 -15.91 -2.13 -19.75
C SER A 170 -16.31 -1.86 -21.20
N ARG A 171 -17.58 -2.04 -21.53
CA ARG A 171 -18.09 -1.77 -22.89
C ARG A 171 -17.76 -0.33 -23.30
N PRO A 172 -17.29 -0.08 -24.53
CA PRO A 172 -17.04 1.28 -25.00
C PRO A 172 -18.26 2.18 -24.80
N GLY A 173 -18.10 3.29 -24.07
CA GLY A 173 -19.17 4.24 -23.77
C GLY A 173 -19.92 4.01 -22.45
N GLN A 174 -19.69 2.91 -21.73
CA GLN A 174 -20.14 2.76 -20.34
C GLN A 174 -19.04 3.23 -19.39
N VAL A 175 -19.18 4.45 -18.87
CA VAL A 175 -18.33 4.94 -17.78
C VAL A 175 -18.93 4.38 -16.48
N ALA A 176 -18.21 3.44 -15.85
CA ALA A 176 -18.58 2.98 -14.53
C ALA A 176 -18.59 4.19 -13.56
N PRO A 177 -19.56 4.27 -12.62
CA PRO A 177 -19.60 5.35 -11.66
C PRO A 177 -18.32 5.39 -10.83
N LEU A 178 -17.73 6.57 -10.67
CA LEU A 178 -16.48 6.78 -9.94
C LEU A 178 -16.74 6.98 -8.44
N ALA A 179 -15.76 6.60 -7.61
CA ALA A 179 -15.72 7.02 -6.21
C ALA A 179 -15.68 8.55 -6.11
N PRO A 180 -16.23 9.17 -5.04
CA PRO A 180 -16.15 10.62 -4.84
C PRO A 180 -14.73 11.18 -4.94
N VAL A 181 -13.74 10.45 -4.39
CA VAL A 181 -12.32 10.83 -4.45
C VAL A 181 -11.75 10.73 -5.87
N GLN A 182 -12.14 9.72 -6.65
CA GLN A 182 -11.72 9.58 -8.05
C GLN A 182 -12.23 10.75 -8.88
N GLN A 183 -13.52 11.10 -8.74
CA GLN A 183 -14.09 12.25 -9.44
C GLN A 183 -13.43 13.56 -9.01
N ALA A 184 -13.15 13.74 -7.72
CA ALA A 184 -12.51 14.95 -7.23
C ALA A 184 -11.07 15.12 -7.76
N PHE A 185 -10.31 14.04 -7.92
CA PHE A 185 -8.97 14.08 -8.52
C PHE A 185 -9.01 14.53 -9.99
N ILE A 186 -10.04 14.10 -10.74
CA ILE A 186 -10.26 14.55 -12.12
C ILE A 186 -10.59 16.04 -12.12
N ASP A 187 -11.59 16.45 -11.34
CA ASP A 187 -12.13 17.81 -11.36
C ASP A 187 -11.12 18.86 -10.88
N ALA A 188 -10.27 18.50 -9.91
CA ALA A 188 -9.22 19.38 -9.39
C ALA A 188 -7.96 19.44 -10.29
N GLY A 189 -7.87 18.58 -11.32
CA GLY A 189 -6.66 18.46 -12.14
C GLY A 189 -5.48 17.84 -11.38
N ALA A 190 -5.76 16.91 -10.47
CA ALA A 190 -4.75 16.23 -9.64
C ALA A 190 -3.99 15.11 -10.37
N VAL A 191 -4.24 14.92 -11.67
CA VAL A 191 -3.68 13.84 -12.48
C VAL A 191 -2.88 14.43 -13.64
N GLN A 192 -1.59 14.08 -13.72
CA GLN A 192 -0.73 14.36 -14.88
C GLN A 192 -0.33 13.06 -15.57
N CYS A 193 0.84 12.48 -15.23
CA CYS A 193 1.26 11.19 -15.78
C CYS A 193 0.42 10.01 -15.27
N GLY A 194 -0.29 10.18 -14.15
CA GLY A 194 -1.18 9.18 -13.57
C GLY A 194 -0.50 8.05 -12.79
N PHE A 195 0.83 7.99 -12.73
CA PHE A 195 1.52 6.83 -12.15
C PHE A 195 1.32 6.69 -10.64
N CYS A 196 1.34 7.80 -9.89
CA CYS A 196 1.10 7.81 -8.44
C CYS A 196 -0.39 7.81 -8.07
N THR A 197 -1.27 8.09 -9.03
CA THR A 197 -2.70 8.31 -8.80
C THR A 197 -3.39 7.11 -8.12
N PRO A 198 -3.12 5.83 -8.48
CA PRO A 198 -3.70 4.68 -7.78
C PRO A 198 -3.47 4.68 -6.27
N GLY A 199 -2.22 4.83 -5.82
CA GLY A 199 -1.89 4.81 -4.40
C GLY A 199 -2.45 6.01 -3.65
N LEU A 200 -2.39 7.20 -4.27
CA LEU A 200 -2.99 8.43 -3.72
C LEU A 200 -4.50 8.32 -3.52
N LEU A 201 -5.22 7.74 -4.50
CA LEU A 201 -6.67 7.57 -4.43
C LEU A 201 -7.06 6.62 -3.30
N VAL A 202 -6.33 5.51 -3.16
CA VAL A 202 -6.58 4.53 -2.08
C VAL A 202 -6.32 5.14 -0.70
N ALA A 203 -5.19 5.83 -0.54
CA ALA A 203 -4.85 6.50 0.73
C ALA A 203 -5.85 7.62 1.07
N ALA A 204 -6.29 8.41 0.08
CA ALA A 204 -7.27 9.46 0.28
C ALA A 204 -8.68 8.91 0.60
N ASP A 205 -9.12 7.83 -0.05
CA ASP A 205 -10.40 7.18 0.29
C ASP A 205 -10.42 6.71 1.74
N GLU A 206 -9.34 6.08 2.20
CA GLU A 206 -9.22 5.58 3.56
C GLU A 206 -9.17 6.72 4.59
N LEU A 207 -8.42 7.80 4.30
CA LEU A 207 -8.45 9.00 5.14
C LEU A 207 -9.88 9.54 5.29
N LEU A 208 -10.61 9.68 4.18
CA LEU A 208 -11.96 10.27 4.19
C LEU A 208 -12.99 9.36 4.84
N GLU A 209 -12.75 8.05 4.88
CA GLU A 209 -13.55 7.12 5.67
C GLU A 209 -13.35 7.31 7.17
N ARG A 210 -12.09 7.49 7.59
CA ARG A 210 -11.74 7.64 9.01
C ARG A 210 -12.06 9.04 9.53
N THR A 211 -11.76 10.06 8.73
CA THR A 211 -11.88 11.49 9.05
C THR A 211 -12.60 12.20 7.90
N PRO A 212 -13.95 12.30 7.95
CA PRO A 212 -14.75 12.89 6.85
C PRO A 212 -14.49 14.37 6.57
N ASP A 213 -14.03 15.13 7.57
CA ASP A 213 -13.64 16.54 7.47
C ASP A 213 -12.17 16.71 7.92
N PRO A 214 -11.19 16.26 7.10
CA PRO A 214 -9.79 16.25 7.51
C PRO A 214 -9.18 17.65 7.41
N SER A 215 -8.30 17.98 8.37
CA SER A 215 -7.48 19.17 8.27
C SER A 215 -6.40 19.02 7.21
N ASP A 216 -5.80 20.15 6.84
CA ASP A 216 -4.66 20.20 5.93
C ASP A 216 -3.44 19.40 6.42
N ALA A 217 -3.29 19.24 7.74
CA ALA A 217 -2.25 18.42 8.33
C ALA A 217 -2.59 16.93 8.19
N ASP A 218 -3.85 16.56 8.42
CA ASP A 218 -4.32 15.17 8.28
C ASP A 218 -4.16 14.67 6.84
N ILE A 219 -4.49 15.51 5.85
CA ILE A 219 -4.33 15.16 4.43
C ILE A 219 -2.85 14.94 4.09
N ARG A 220 -1.96 15.84 4.54
CA ARG A 220 -0.53 15.70 4.26
C ARG A 220 0.07 14.47 4.93
N GLU A 221 -0.34 14.17 6.16
CA GLU A 221 0.11 13.00 6.88
C GLU A 221 -0.33 11.71 6.19
N ALA A 222 -1.63 11.59 5.87
CA ALA A 222 -2.17 10.39 5.22
C ALA A 222 -1.57 10.13 3.83
N LEU A 223 -1.16 11.19 3.12
CA LEU A 223 -0.56 11.09 1.79
C LEU A 223 0.98 11.05 1.81
N SER A 224 1.62 11.19 2.97
CA SER A 224 3.08 11.30 3.10
C SER A 224 3.84 10.10 2.50
N GLY A 225 3.24 8.91 2.54
CA GLY A 225 3.77 7.68 1.94
C GLY A 225 3.56 7.55 0.43
N ASN A 226 3.01 8.55 -0.27
CA ASN A 226 2.71 8.50 -1.71
C ASN A 226 3.45 9.60 -2.47
N LEU A 227 4.50 9.23 -3.20
CA LEU A 227 5.35 10.18 -3.91
C LEU A 227 4.78 10.57 -5.28
N CYS A 228 4.63 11.87 -5.50
CA CYS A 228 4.29 12.46 -6.79
C CYS A 228 5.42 13.38 -7.30
N ARG A 229 5.87 13.16 -8.54
CA ARG A 229 6.90 13.99 -9.17
C ARG A 229 6.36 15.03 -10.15
N CYS A 230 5.08 14.95 -10.52
CA CYS A 230 4.50 15.77 -11.58
C CYS A 230 3.70 16.97 -11.06
N THR A 231 2.84 16.76 -10.05
CA THR A 231 1.84 17.77 -9.64
C THR A 231 2.35 18.80 -8.64
N GLY A 232 3.40 18.48 -7.87
CA GLY A 232 3.81 19.31 -6.73
C GLY A 232 2.81 19.30 -5.56
N TYR A 233 1.92 18.30 -5.50
CA TYR A 233 0.92 18.04 -4.43
C TYR A 233 -0.23 19.02 -4.25
N GLU A 234 -0.12 20.30 -4.59
CA GLU A 234 -1.20 21.27 -4.32
C GLU A 234 -2.55 20.83 -4.92
N LYS A 235 -2.56 20.38 -6.19
CA LYS A 235 -3.79 19.86 -6.82
C LYS A 235 -4.31 18.54 -6.22
N ILE A 236 -3.43 17.75 -5.63
CA ILE A 236 -3.81 16.54 -4.90
C ILE A 236 -4.50 16.93 -3.58
N LEU A 237 -3.95 17.90 -2.84
CA LEU A 237 -4.57 18.41 -1.62
C LEU A 237 -5.94 19.04 -1.92
N ASP A 238 -6.04 19.86 -2.97
CA ASP A 238 -7.30 20.43 -3.46
C ASP A 238 -8.34 19.34 -3.76
N ALA A 239 -7.92 18.24 -4.39
CA ALA A 239 -8.81 17.12 -4.70
C ALA A 239 -9.35 16.42 -3.46
N VAL A 240 -8.51 16.20 -2.43
CA VAL A 240 -8.97 15.58 -1.17
C VAL A 240 -9.95 16.49 -0.45
N ARG A 241 -9.68 17.81 -0.37
CA ARG A 241 -10.63 18.78 0.20
C ARG A 241 -11.95 18.79 -0.57
N LEU A 242 -11.89 18.76 -1.90
CA LEU A 242 -13.08 18.69 -2.75
C LEU A 242 -13.89 17.41 -2.52
N ALA A 243 -13.23 16.27 -2.34
CA ALA A 243 -13.88 15.00 -2.03
C ALA A 243 -14.55 15.02 -0.64
N ALA A 244 -13.87 15.57 0.38
CA ALA A 244 -14.41 15.77 1.72
C ALA A 244 -15.68 16.63 1.68
N ALA A 245 -15.60 17.79 1.01
CA ALA A 245 -16.72 18.72 0.90
C ALA A 245 -17.94 18.14 0.16
N ARG A 246 -17.74 17.21 -0.79
CA ARG A 246 -18.83 16.51 -1.48
C ARG A 246 -19.49 15.44 -0.61
N THR A 247 -18.70 14.75 0.20
CA THR A 247 -19.18 13.69 1.07
C THR A 247 -19.92 14.26 2.28
N GLY A 248 -19.46 15.39 2.83
CA GLY A 248 -20.12 16.08 3.95
C GLY A 248 -21.41 16.85 3.57
N LYS A 249 -21.64 17.12 2.29
CA LYS A 249 -22.89 17.75 1.80
C LYS A 249 -23.99 16.76 1.42
N ALA A 250 -23.71 15.45 1.48
CA ALA A 250 -24.71 14.41 1.29
C ALA A 250 -25.43 14.14 2.62
N VAL A 251 -26.26 15.09 3.06
CA VAL A 251 -27.26 14.93 4.13
C VAL A 251 -28.54 15.66 3.70
#